data_AF-A0A6M0CJR9-F1
#
_entry.id   AF-A0A6M0CJR9-F1
#
_cell.length_a   1.000
_cell.length_b   1.000
_cell.length_c   1.000
_cell.angle_alpha   90.00
_cell.angle_beta   90.00
_cell.angle_gamma   90.00
#
_symmetry.space_group_name_H-M   'P 1'
#
loop_
_entity.id
_entity.type
_entity.pdbx_description
1 polymer ?
#
loop_
_entity_poly.entity_id
_entity_poly.type
_entity_poly.pdbx_seq_one_letter_code
_entity_poly.pdbx_strand_id
1 'polypeptide(L)'
;MKHVSSKLVILLISFVAIQCATAQKKNINTNELIGTWKLDMSPQDKTDSNFAMMRIDKINKSSFDGVFYREGVPIKEARINTQRGIIYGALVSGDNSGDYNTSFYLKNGVLYGSTHSLKKDFLAVWTATKQSKK
;
A
#
# COMPACT_ATOMS: atom_id res chain seq x y z
N MET A 1 22.69 42.17 -31.59
CA MET A 1 22.07 40.85 -31.33
C MET A 1 23.10 39.77 -31.67
N LYS A 2 23.57 38.99 -30.69
CA LYS A 2 24.59 37.95 -30.92
C LYS A 2 23.91 36.70 -31.48
N HIS A 3 24.29 36.28 -32.68
CA HIS A 3 23.79 35.05 -33.30
C HIS A 3 24.20 33.84 -32.46
N VAL A 4 23.22 33.19 -31.83
CA VAL A 4 23.41 31.87 -31.21
C VAL A 4 23.61 30.87 -32.34
N SER A 5 24.72 30.12 -32.31
CA SER A 5 25.04 29.15 -33.36
C SER A 5 24.06 27.98 -33.35
N SER A 6 23.56 27.59 -34.52
CA SER A 6 22.61 26.47 -34.70
C SER A 6 23.11 25.15 -34.08
N LYS A 7 24.44 24.95 -34.02
CA LYS A 7 25.06 23.78 -33.36
C LYS A 7 24.84 23.77 -31.84
N LEU A 8 24.75 24.94 -31.20
CA LEU A 8 24.52 25.07 -29.76
C LEU A 8 23.06 24.73 -29.38
N VAL A 9 22.11 25.03 -30.26
CA VAL A 9 20.69 24.71 -30.08
C VAL A 9 20.44 23.21 -30.23
N ILE A 10 21.08 22.57 -31.21
CA ILE A 10 20.96 21.10 -31.41
C ILE A 10 21.57 20.33 -30.22
N LEU A 11 22.68 20.80 -29.65
CA LEU A 11 23.31 20.19 -28.48
C LEU A 11 22.45 20.30 -27.20
N LEU A 12 21.67 21.39 -27.08
CA LEU A 12 20.75 21.58 -25.95
C LEU A 12 19.53 20.65 -26.05
N ILE A 13 18.99 20.45 -27.26
CA ILE A 13 17.82 19.59 -27.49
C ILE A 13 18.17 18.11 -27.24
N SER A 14 19.36 17.67 -27.61
CA SER A 14 19.81 16.30 -27.35
C SER A 14 20.07 16.00 -25.87
N PHE A 15 20.46 17.00 -25.07
CA PHE A 15 20.66 16.82 -23.62
C PHE A 15 19.33 16.65 -22.85
N VAL A 16 18.25 17.31 -23.28
CA VAL A 16 16.93 17.20 -22.65
C VAL A 16 16.25 15.86 -22.95
N ALA A 17 16.45 15.31 -24.16
CA ALA A 17 15.84 14.03 -24.55
C ALA A 17 16.36 12.83 -23.74
N ILE A 18 17.61 12.90 -23.25
CA ILE A 18 18.22 11.80 -22.48
C ILE A 18 17.67 11.74 -21.04
N GLN A 19 17.29 12.88 -20.44
CA GLN A 19 16.74 12.90 -19.08
C GLN A 19 15.31 12.34 -18.98
N CYS A 20 14.52 12.41 -20.06
CA CYS A 20 13.18 11.83 -20.07
C CYS A 20 13.16 10.29 -20.18
N ALA A 21 14.25 9.66 -20.65
CA ALA A 21 14.30 8.22 -20.89
C ALA A 21 14.61 7.38 -19.65
N THR A 22 14.99 8.00 -18.53
CA THR A 22 15.30 7.28 -17.28
C THR A 22 14.18 7.43 -16.26
N ALA A 23 12.94 7.10 -16.64
CA ALA A 23 11.93 6.70 -15.66
C ALA A 23 12.35 5.33 -15.10
N GLN A 24 13.31 5.35 -14.18
CA GLN A 24 13.90 4.15 -13.60
C GLN A 24 12.78 3.36 -12.92
N LYS A 25 12.51 2.15 -13.41
CA LYS A 25 11.57 1.21 -12.78
C LYS A 25 12.08 0.93 -11.37
N LYS A 26 11.56 1.66 -10.38
CA LYS A 26 11.89 1.43 -8.97
C LYS A 26 11.56 -0.02 -8.66
N ASN A 27 12.58 -0.80 -8.28
CA ASN A 27 12.35 -2.15 -7.80
C ASN A 27 11.66 -2.03 -6.44
N ILE A 28 10.35 -2.25 -6.42
CA ILE A 28 9.53 -2.13 -5.21
C ILE A 28 9.61 -3.45 -4.45
N ASN A 29 10.12 -3.40 -3.22
CA ASN A 29 10.22 -4.58 -2.36
C ASN A 29 8.90 -4.84 -1.64
N THR A 30 8.07 -5.74 -2.17
CA THR A 30 6.79 -6.11 -1.55
C THR A 30 6.94 -6.79 -0.19
N ASN A 31 8.13 -7.32 0.14
CA ASN A 31 8.39 -7.88 1.48
C ASN A 31 8.35 -6.83 2.59
N GLU A 32 8.32 -5.54 2.25
CA GLU A 32 8.00 -4.46 3.20
C GLU A 32 6.64 -4.64 3.87
N LEU A 33 5.71 -5.41 3.29
CA LEU A 33 4.42 -5.72 3.91
C LEU A 33 4.50 -6.76 5.03
N ILE A 34 5.52 -7.63 5.05
CA ILE A 34 5.64 -8.71 6.03
C ILE A 34 5.77 -8.15 7.45
N GLY A 35 5.00 -8.70 8.38
CA GLY A 35 4.98 -8.35 9.80
C GLY A 35 3.59 -8.08 10.34
N THR A 36 3.55 -7.65 11.60
CA THR A 36 2.32 -7.30 12.30
C THR A 36 2.06 -5.80 12.23
N TRP A 37 0.85 -5.43 11.85
CA TRP A 37 0.36 -4.08 11.67
C TRP A 37 -0.77 -3.82 12.66
N LYS A 38 -0.63 -2.75 13.45
CA LYS A 38 -1.70 -2.26 14.31
C LYS A 38 -2.54 -1.27 13.52
N LEU A 39 -3.79 -1.61 13.26
CA LEU A 39 -4.77 -0.75 12.61
C LEU A 39 -5.37 0.20 13.64
N ASP A 40 -5.52 1.45 13.24
CA ASP A 40 -6.20 2.53 13.93
C ASP A 40 -7.40 2.95 13.06
N MET A 41 -8.61 2.64 13.54
CA MET A 41 -9.88 2.94 12.87
C MET A 41 -10.50 4.25 13.38
N SER A 42 -9.72 5.09 14.08
CA SER A 42 -10.15 6.35 14.64
C SER A 42 -9.53 7.56 13.89
N PRO A 43 -9.71 7.68 12.56
CA PRO A 43 -8.94 8.65 11.78
C PRO A 43 -9.24 10.11 12.13
N GLN A 44 -10.40 10.40 12.74
CA GLN A 44 -10.81 11.76 13.13
C GLN A 44 -10.79 11.98 14.65
N ASP A 45 -11.20 10.98 15.44
CA ASP A 45 -11.21 11.07 16.90
C ASP A 45 -10.11 10.22 17.52
N LYS A 46 -8.96 10.83 17.78
CA LYS A 46 -7.81 10.12 18.37
C LYS A 46 -8.02 9.70 19.83
N THR A 47 -9.14 10.07 20.45
CA THR A 47 -9.49 9.61 21.81
C THR A 47 -10.23 8.27 21.78
N ASP A 48 -10.76 7.86 20.63
CA ASP A 48 -11.38 6.55 20.44
C ASP A 48 -10.32 5.45 20.35
N SER A 49 -10.46 4.43 21.18
CA SER A 49 -9.58 3.27 21.26
C SER A 49 -10.01 2.13 20.34
N ASN A 50 -10.30 2.42 19.07
CA ASN A 50 -10.78 1.45 18.10
C ASN A 50 -9.61 0.89 17.25
N PHE A 51 -8.99 -0.17 17.75
CA PHE A 51 -7.84 -0.81 17.11
C PHE A 51 -8.11 -2.24 16.68
N ALA A 52 -7.42 -2.67 15.64
CA ALA A 52 -7.40 -4.05 15.17
C ALA A 52 -5.98 -4.48 14.78
N MET A 53 -5.78 -5.77 14.53
CA MET A 53 -4.47 -6.32 14.16
C MET A 53 -4.54 -6.99 12.79
N MET A 54 -3.52 -6.76 11.98
CA MET A 54 -3.28 -7.51 10.76
C MET A 54 -1.86 -8.07 10.80
N ARG A 55 -1.70 -9.35 10.51
CA ARG A 55 -0.38 -9.98 10.37
C ARG A 55 -0.25 -10.51 8.97
N ILE A 56 0.81 -10.10 8.28
CA ILE A 56 1.18 -10.61 6.97
C ILE A 56 2.41 -11.48 7.17
N ASP A 57 2.25 -12.78 6.94
CA ASP A 57 3.30 -13.77 7.22
C ASP A 57 4.22 -13.97 6.02
N LYS A 58 3.64 -13.95 4.82
CA LYS A 58 4.36 -14.31 3.59
C LYS A 58 3.82 -13.57 2.38
N ILE A 59 4.71 -13.24 1.45
CA ILE A 59 4.37 -12.75 0.11
C ILE A 59 4.55 -13.90 -0.89
N ASN A 60 3.54 -14.13 -1.72
CA ASN A 60 3.52 -15.15 -2.78
C ASN A 60 3.25 -14.47 -4.14
N LYS A 61 4.30 -14.11 -4.88
CA LYS A 61 4.20 -13.37 -6.15
C LYS A 61 3.38 -12.08 -6.00
N SER A 62 2.14 -12.09 -6.47
CA SER A 62 1.18 -10.98 -6.44
C SER A 62 0.08 -11.19 -5.39
N SER A 63 0.34 -11.97 -4.35
CA SER A 63 -0.58 -12.30 -3.25
C SER A 63 0.18 -12.36 -1.91
N PHE A 64 -0.54 -12.50 -0.80
CA PHE A 64 0.02 -12.65 0.54
C PHE A 64 -0.89 -13.47 1.46
N ASP A 65 -0.28 -14.11 2.46
CA ASP A 65 -0.97 -14.91 3.47
C ASP A 65 -0.84 -14.25 4.85
N GLY A 66 -1.80 -14.52 5.72
CA GLY A 66 -1.80 -14.01 7.08
C GLY A 66 -3.17 -14.01 7.74
N VAL A 67 -3.35 -13.13 8.73
CA VAL A 67 -4.61 -12.93 9.47
C VAL A 67 -4.99 -11.45 9.52
N PHE A 68 -6.29 -11.17 9.53
CA PHE A 68 -6.84 -9.82 9.54
C PHE A 68 -7.85 -9.64 10.68
N TYR A 69 -7.93 -8.44 11.27
CA TYR A 69 -8.63 -8.11 12.51
C TYR A 69 -8.10 -8.77 13.79
N ARG A 70 -8.06 -10.10 13.83
CA ARG A 70 -7.65 -10.91 15.00
C ARG A 70 -7.14 -12.28 14.56
N GLU A 71 -6.41 -12.95 15.45
CA GLU A 71 -5.98 -14.32 15.22
C GLU A 71 -7.19 -15.25 14.93
N GLY A 72 -6.99 -16.20 14.02
CA GLY A 72 -8.04 -17.12 13.57
C GLY A 72 -8.96 -16.59 12.47
N VAL A 73 -8.78 -15.35 12.00
CA VAL A 73 -9.50 -14.80 10.83
C VAL A 73 -8.53 -14.71 9.65
N PRO A 74 -8.44 -15.76 8.81
CA PRO A 74 -7.44 -15.83 7.75
C PRO A 74 -7.73 -14.84 6.63
N ILE A 75 -6.65 -14.32 6.06
CA ILE A 75 -6.65 -13.56 4.81
C ILE A 75 -6.97 -14.53 3.66
N LYS A 76 -7.86 -14.10 2.77
CA LYS A 76 -8.35 -14.81 1.58
C LYS A 76 -8.26 -13.87 0.38
N GLU A 77 -8.16 -14.43 -0.81
CA GLU A 77 -8.19 -13.67 -2.08
C GLU A 77 -7.26 -12.44 -2.14
N ALA A 78 -6.12 -12.52 -1.46
CA ALA A 78 -5.17 -11.42 -1.41
C ALA A 78 -4.59 -11.10 -2.80
N ARG A 79 -4.38 -9.82 -3.08
CA ARG A 79 -3.74 -9.31 -4.30
C ARG A 79 -2.79 -8.16 -3.97
N ILE A 80 -1.66 -8.11 -4.67
CA ILE A 80 -0.67 -7.03 -4.58
C ILE A 80 -0.49 -6.40 -5.96
N ASN A 81 -0.36 -5.08 -5.98
CA ASN A 81 0.01 -4.30 -7.16
C ASN A 81 1.08 -3.26 -6.77
N THR A 82 2.00 -2.94 -7.68
CA THR A 82 3.13 -2.02 -7.48
C THR A 82 3.09 -0.81 -8.44
N GLN A 83 1.90 -0.52 -8.99
CA GLN A 83 1.69 0.61 -9.89
C GLN A 83 2.13 1.95 -9.27
N ARG A 84 2.60 2.87 -10.11
CA ARG A 84 2.98 4.24 -9.72
C ARG A 84 4.01 4.35 -8.59
N GLY A 85 4.84 3.32 -8.37
CA GLY A 85 5.87 3.38 -7.34
C GLY A 85 5.37 3.10 -5.91
N ILE A 86 4.13 2.63 -5.76
CA ILE A 86 3.45 2.41 -4.47
C ILE A 86 3.01 0.94 -4.37
N ILE A 87 3.15 0.33 -3.19
CA ILE A 87 2.58 -1.00 -2.93
C ILE A 87 1.12 -0.84 -2.55
N TYR A 88 0.24 -1.46 -3.33
CA TYR A 88 -1.18 -1.61 -3.05
C TYR A 88 -1.46 -3.06 -2.65
N GLY A 89 -2.37 -3.25 -1.71
CA GLY A 89 -2.90 -4.54 -1.31
C GLY A 89 -4.43 -4.53 -1.29
N ALA A 90 -5.03 -5.65 -1.64
CA ALA A 90 -6.44 -5.92 -1.41
C ALA A 90 -6.58 -7.34 -0.87
N LEU A 91 -7.57 -7.57 0.00
CA LEU A 91 -7.87 -8.88 0.57
C LEU A 91 -9.35 -9.01 0.91
N VAL A 92 -9.78 -10.26 1.04
CA VAL A 92 -11.02 -10.63 1.71
C VAL A 92 -10.64 -11.32 3.02
N SER A 93 -11.38 -11.07 4.08
CA SER A 93 -11.31 -11.85 5.31
C SER A 93 -12.72 -11.98 5.86
N GLY A 94 -12.97 -12.84 6.84
CA GLY A 94 -14.33 -13.01 7.31
C GLY A 94 -14.44 -14.09 8.36
N ASP A 95 -15.39 -13.89 9.25
CA ASP A 95 -15.88 -14.88 10.19
C ASP A 95 -17.35 -15.19 9.86
N ASN A 96 -18.02 -15.93 10.74
CA ASN A 96 -19.44 -16.29 10.55
C ASN A 96 -20.38 -15.07 10.51
N SER A 97 -19.91 -13.86 10.86
CA SER A 97 -20.69 -12.62 10.79
C SER A 97 -20.66 -11.94 9.42
N GLY A 98 -19.75 -12.35 8.53
CA GLY A 98 -19.67 -11.85 7.17
C GLY A 98 -18.25 -11.59 6.69
N ASP A 99 -18.14 -11.31 5.39
CA ASP A 99 -16.88 -10.99 4.75
C ASP A 99 -16.57 -9.49 4.86
N TYR A 100 -15.31 -9.20 5.09
CA TYR A 100 -14.68 -7.89 5.09
C TYR A 100 -13.81 -7.80 3.84
N ASN A 101 -14.17 -6.85 2.97
CA ASN A 101 -13.38 -6.49 1.80
C ASN A 101 -12.48 -5.32 2.19
N THR A 102 -11.17 -5.55 2.14
CA THR A 102 -10.18 -4.59 2.61
C THR A 102 -9.24 -4.21 1.47
N SER A 103 -8.92 -2.92 1.37
CA SER A 103 -7.89 -2.41 0.46
C SER A 103 -6.98 -1.44 1.18
N PHE A 104 -5.71 -1.40 0.80
CA PHE A 104 -4.73 -0.50 1.40
C PHE A 104 -3.58 -0.16 0.45
N TYR A 105 -2.80 0.86 0.81
CA TYR A 105 -1.53 1.16 0.18
C TYR A 105 -0.48 1.55 1.21
N LEU A 106 0.79 1.26 0.92
CA LEU A 106 1.93 1.62 1.75
C LEU A 106 2.50 2.97 1.31
N LYS A 107 2.57 3.93 2.23
CA LYS A 107 3.21 5.23 2.02
C LYS A 107 3.97 5.64 3.28
N ASN A 108 5.27 5.93 3.13
CA ASN A 108 6.12 6.39 4.23
C ASN A 108 6.08 5.48 5.47
N GLY A 109 6.06 4.16 5.28
CA GLY A 109 6.02 3.18 6.38
C GLY A 109 4.65 3.00 7.06
N VAL A 110 3.62 3.70 6.58
CA VAL A 110 2.24 3.62 7.09
C VAL A 110 1.34 2.99 6.03
N LEU A 111 0.50 2.05 6.45
CA LEU A 111 -0.60 1.59 5.60
C LEU A 111 -1.77 2.54 5.75
N TYR A 112 -2.35 2.91 4.63
CA TYR A 112 -3.60 3.65 4.56
C TYR A 112 -4.62 2.75 3.88
N GLY A 113 -5.76 2.52 4.51
CA GLY A 113 -6.72 1.57 3.98
C GLY A 113 -8.15 1.86 4.34
N SER A 114 -9.02 1.04 3.75
CA SER A 114 -10.43 0.98 4.09
C SER A 114 -10.90 -0.46 4.11
N THR A 115 -11.91 -0.71 4.91
CA THR A 115 -12.58 -2.00 5.03
C THR A 115 -14.07 -1.78 4.94
N HIS A 116 -14.76 -2.55 4.11
CA HIS A 116 -16.22 -2.55 4.08
C HIS A 116 -16.79 -3.96 4.15
N SER A 117 -18.00 -4.07 4.70
CA SER A 117 -18.77 -5.30 4.73
C SER A 117 -20.24 -4.99 4.45
N LEU A 118 -20.78 -5.60 3.39
CA LEU A 118 -22.17 -5.40 3.00
C LEU A 118 -23.14 -6.01 4.02
N LYS A 119 -22.82 -7.20 4.55
CA LYS A 119 -23.69 -7.89 5.52
C LYS A 119 -23.79 -7.16 6.86
N LYS A 120 -22.76 -6.39 7.22
CA LYS A 120 -22.67 -5.69 8.49
C LYS A 120 -22.99 -4.20 8.39
N ASP A 121 -23.35 -3.73 7.19
CA ASP A 121 -23.51 -2.30 6.89
C ASP A 121 -22.36 -1.46 7.45
N PHE A 122 -21.14 -1.90 7.13
CA PHE A 122 -19.92 -1.41 7.75
C PHE A 122 -18.98 -0.83 6.70
N LEU A 123 -18.45 0.37 6.98
CA LEU A 123 -17.35 0.99 6.27
C LEU A 123 -16.44 1.70 7.29
N ALA A 124 -15.16 1.37 7.28
CA ALA A 124 -14.14 2.05 8.07
C ALA A 124 -12.97 2.48 7.18
N VAL A 125 -12.40 3.64 7.52
CA VAL A 125 -11.13 4.12 6.99
C VAL A 125 -10.13 4.04 8.14
N TRP A 126 -8.92 3.56 7.86
CA TRP A 126 -7.93 3.31 8.90
C TRP A 126 -6.52 3.60 8.41
N THR A 127 -5.64 3.82 9.38
CA THR A 127 -4.19 3.77 9.16
C THR A 127 -3.61 2.60 9.94
N ALA A 128 -2.47 2.06 9.52
CA ALA A 128 -1.78 1.05 10.29
C ALA A 128 -0.28 1.27 10.34
N THR A 129 0.27 1.07 11.53
CA THR A 129 1.71 1.14 11.79
C THR A 129 2.24 -0.25 12.09
N LYS A 130 3.41 -0.56 11.53
CA LYS A 130 4.08 -1.83 11.82
C LYS A 130 4.51 -1.85 13.28
N GLN A 131 4.20 -2.93 13.99
CA GLN A 131 4.71 -3.13 15.33
C GLN A 131 6.21 -3.41 15.28
N SER A 132 6.98 -2.71 16.10
CA SER A 132 8.39 -3.03 16.32
C SER A 132 8.51 -4.47 16.82
N LYS A 133 9.48 -5.22 16.30
CA LYS A 133 9.89 -6.47 16.92
C LYS A 133 10.35 -6.14 18.34
N LYS A 134 9.69 -6.71 19.35
CA LYS A 134 10.22 -6.72 20.71
C LYS A 134 11.47 -7.59 20.76
#